data_AF-A0A834YAA2-F1
#
_entry.id   AF-A0A834YAA2-F1
#
_cell.length_a   1.000
_cell.length_b   1.000
_cell.length_c   1.000
_cell.angle_alpha   90.00
_cell.angle_beta   90.00
_cell.angle_gamma   90.00
#
_symmetry.space_group_name_H-M   'P 1'
#
loop_
_entity.id
_entity.type
_entity.pdbx_description
1 polymer ?
#
loop_
_entity_poly.entity_id
_entity_poly.type
_entity_poly.pdbx_seq_one_letter_code
_entity_poly.pdbx_strand_id
1 'polypeptide(L)'
;MAGAARGGRGGGGGGGGGGGLRSLFSYRIFVSAMFTLLFLATLSVIFTTNPSTSNPDSALPTSGNAYVHRTFLALKSDPLKTRFDLIHKQANAHITLVNAYAAYARKLKLEISKQLRLFDDLGRNFTDLASRPSYRASLFESEGPVDEDVLRQFEKEVKDRVKIARQMIAETKESYDNQLKIQKLKDTIFAVNELLIKAKKNGAFASLISAKSIPKSLHCLAMRLVEERIAHPEKYKEESLEPEFEDPNLYHYAIFSDNVIAASVVVNSAVKNAEEPWKHVFHVVTDRMNLAAMKVWFKMRPAEGGAHVEVKAVEDYTFLNSSYVPVLRQLESVNLQRFYFENRAENATKDANNMKFRNPKYLSMLNHLRFYLPEMYPKLHRILFLDDDVVVQRDLTGLWKIDMEGKVNGAVETCFGSFHRYAQYMNFSHPLIREKFNPKACAWAYGMNFFDLDAWRREKCTEQYHYWQDLNENRTLWKLGTLPPGLITFYTTTKLLDKSWHVLGLGYNPSISMDEINNAAVIHFNGNMKPWLDIAMNQFRHLWTKYVDYEMEFVQMCNFGL
;
A
#
# COMPACT_ATOMS: atom_id res chain seq x y z
N MET A 1 -5.36 -22.64 58.85
CA MET A 1 -4.86 -24.03 58.84
C MET A 1 -4.02 -24.19 57.59
N ALA A 2 -2.68 -24.17 57.76
CA ALA A 2 -1.75 -25.25 57.40
C ALA A 2 -1.74 -25.56 55.88
N GLY A 3 -0.69 -25.24 55.11
CA GLY A 3 0.70 -25.66 55.33
C GLY A 3 0.85 -27.10 54.80
N ALA A 4 1.22 -27.33 53.54
CA ALA A 4 2.59 -27.42 53.02
C ALA A 4 3.10 -28.87 52.89
N ALA A 5 3.83 -29.09 51.79
CA ALA A 5 5.04 -29.91 51.66
C ALA A 5 5.00 -31.33 51.04
N ARG A 6 5.84 -31.42 49.98
CA ARG A 6 6.80 -32.49 49.60
C ARG A 6 6.23 -33.80 49.00
N GLY A 7 6.87 -34.43 48.02
CA GLY A 7 8.25 -34.28 47.54
C GLY A 7 8.48 -34.83 46.13
N GLY A 8 9.69 -34.57 45.61
CA GLY A 8 10.15 -35.01 44.30
C GLY A 8 11.22 -36.10 44.35
N ARG A 9 11.72 -36.40 43.13
CA ARG A 9 12.76 -37.37 42.68
C ARG A 9 12.28 -38.83 42.64
N GLY A 10 12.52 -39.62 41.59
CA GLY A 10 13.19 -39.42 40.30
C GLY A 10 13.46 -40.80 39.65
N GLY A 11 13.61 -40.86 38.32
CA GLY A 11 14.30 -41.96 37.65
C GLY A 11 13.60 -42.63 36.45
N GLY A 12 14.07 -42.31 35.24
CA GLY A 12 14.37 -43.30 34.19
C GLY A 12 13.30 -43.62 33.13
N GLY A 13 13.67 -43.44 31.85
CA GLY A 13 13.05 -44.16 30.72
C GLY A 13 12.65 -43.28 29.53
N GLY A 14 13.46 -43.27 28.46
CA GLY A 14 13.21 -42.48 27.25
C GLY A 14 12.22 -43.08 26.26
N GLY A 15 11.96 -42.33 25.18
CA GLY A 15 11.35 -42.86 23.95
C GLY A 15 10.36 -41.93 23.23
N GLY A 16 10.84 -41.25 22.19
CA GLY A 16 10.19 -41.10 20.88
C GLY A 16 8.79 -40.47 20.76
N GLY A 17 8.73 -39.26 20.21
CA GLY A 17 7.46 -38.63 19.79
C GLY A 17 7.63 -37.49 18.79
N GLY A 18 8.49 -37.65 17.77
CA GLY A 18 8.73 -36.65 16.72
C GLY A 18 8.40 -37.19 15.33
N GLY A 19 7.13 -37.10 14.90
CA GLY A 19 6.68 -37.61 13.59
C GLY A 19 5.88 -36.63 12.73
N GLY A 20 5.29 -35.56 13.29
CA GLY A 20 4.31 -34.74 12.56
C GLY A 20 4.85 -33.58 11.70
N LEU A 21 6.07 -33.09 11.96
CA LEU A 21 6.53 -31.80 11.43
C LEU A 21 7.38 -31.87 10.15
N ARG A 22 7.91 -33.06 9.77
CA ARG A 22 8.78 -33.20 8.58
C ARG A 22 8.02 -33.36 7.26
N SER A 23 6.77 -33.83 7.30
CA SER A 23 5.94 -34.08 6.10
C SER A 23 5.48 -32.79 5.41
N LEU A 24 5.08 -31.78 6.20
CA LEU A 24 4.50 -30.53 5.68
C LEU A 24 5.53 -29.61 5.01
N PHE A 25 6.80 -29.64 5.43
CA PHE A 25 7.87 -28.85 4.81
C PHE A 25 8.28 -29.39 3.43
N SER A 26 8.24 -30.71 3.24
CA SER A 26 8.65 -31.35 1.98
C SER A 26 7.67 -31.07 0.83
N TYR A 27 6.37 -31.03 1.12
CA TYR A 27 5.33 -30.79 0.12
C TYR A 27 5.35 -29.36 -0.44
N ARG A 28 5.62 -28.35 0.41
CA ARG A 28 5.68 -26.94 -0.03
C ARG A 28 6.88 -26.66 -0.95
N ILE A 29 8.03 -27.28 -0.67
CA ILE A 29 9.23 -27.16 -1.50
C ILE A 29 9.00 -27.81 -2.87
N PHE A 30 8.32 -28.97 -2.91
CA PHE A 30 8.01 -29.67 -4.14
C PHE A 30 7.05 -28.89 -5.05
N VAL A 31 5.99 -28.30 -4.48
CA VAL A 31 5.03 -27.49 -5.23
C VAL A 31 5.68 -26.20 -5.75
N SER A 32 6.51 -25.54 -4.94
CA SER A 32 7.25 -24.34 -5.37
C SER A 32 8.18 -24.65 -6.54
N ALA A 33 8.91 -25.76 -6.50
CA ALA A 33 9.82 -26.15 -7.58
C ALA A 33 9.09 -26.46 -8.89
N MET A 34 7.89 -27.08 -8.81
CA MET A 34 7.07 -27.36 -9.99
C MET A 34 6.56 -26.09 -10.65
N PHE A 35 6.11 -25.10 -9.88
CA PHE A 35 5.63 -23.83 -10.43
C PHE A 35 6.76 -22.99 -11.04
N THR A 36 7.96 -23.01 -10.45
CA THR A 36 9.13 -22.34 -11.03
C THR A 36 9.54 -22.99 -12.36
N LEU A 37 9.50 -24.32 -12.46
CA LEU A 37 9.78 -25.04 -13.71
C LEU A 37 8.74 -24.75 -14.81
N LEU A 38 7.46 -24.69 -14.45
CA LEU A 38 6.39 -24.32 -15.37
C LEU A 38 6.52 -22.87 -15.86
N PHE A 39 6.89 -21.94 -14.97
CA PHE A 39 7.11 -20.54 -15.33
C PHE A 39 8.32 -20.35 -16.27
N LEU A 40 9.40 -21.10 -16.04
CA LEU A 40 10.55 -21.08 -16.94
C LEU A 40 10.23 -21.69 -18.31
N ALA A 41 9.42 -22.75 -18.35
CA ALA A 41 8.99 -23.38 -19.59
C ALA A 41 8.08 -22.46 -20.43
N THR A 42 7.16 -21.73 -19.80
CA THR A 42 6.30 -20.76 -20.51
C THR A 42 7.09 -19.55 -21.01
N LEU A 43 8.08 -19.07 -20.25
CA LEU A 43 8.96 -17.99 -20.70
C LEU A 43 9.73 -18.37 -21.96
N SER A 44 10.24 -19.61 -22.04
CA SER A 44 10.99 -20.09 -23.23
C SER A 44 10.14 -20.21 -24.50
N VAL A 45 8.83 -20.44 -24.38
CA VAL A 45 7.92 -20.48 -25.54
C VAL A 45 7.59 -19.07 -26.05
N ILE A 46 7.53 -18.08 -25.16
CA ILE A 46 7.25 -16.68 -25.53
C ILE A 46 8.44 -16.04 -26.27
N PHE A 47 9.68 -16.39 -25.90
CA PHE A 47 10.89 -15.87 -26.58
C PHE A 47 11.22 -16.55 -27.91
N THR A 48 10.48 -17.57 -28.32
CA THR A 48 10.75 -18.34 -29.57
C THR A 48 9.75 -18.06 -30.69
N THR A 49 8.78 -17.18 -30.49
CA THR A 49 7.79 -16.83 -31.52
C THR A 49 7.81 -15.34 -31.84
N ASN A 50 8.54 -14.92 -32.88
CA ASN A 50 7.95 -14.05 -33.90
C ASN A 50 8.73 -14.03 -35.24
N PRO A 51 8.05 -13.72 -36.36
CA PRO A 51 8.46 -14.03 -37.72
C PRO A 51 9.13 -12.83 -38.41
N SER A 52 9.96 -13.05 -39.44
CA SER A 52 10.08 -12.11 -40.56
C SER A 52 10.91 -12.63 -41.73
N THR A 53 10.48 -12.12 -42.87
CA THR A 53 10.84 -12.31 -44.27
C THR A 53 12.12 -11.57 -44.72
N SER A 54 12.59 -11.99 -45.91
CA SER A 54 13.31 -11.26 -46.98
C SER A 54 14.83 -10.95 -46.89
N ASN A 55 15.49 -11.31 -48.00
CA ASN A 55 16.85 -11.09 -48.53
C ASN A 55 17.09 -9.63 -49.00
N PRO A 56 18.29 -9.23 -49.54
CA PRO A 56 19.57 -9.00 -48.87
C PRO A 56 20.20 -7.60 -49.24
N ASP A 57 21.45 -7.38 -48.82
CA ASP A 57 22.49 -6.48 -49.39
C ASP A 57 22.90 -5.14 -48.71
N SER A 58 24.23 -5.11 -48.46
CA SER A 58 25.20 -4.01 -48.58
C SER A 58 25.63 -3.14 -47.38
N ALA A 59 26.93 -3.29 -47.05
CA ALA A 59 27.96 -2.31 -46.67
C ALA A 59 27.99 -1.63 -45.26
N LEU A 60 28.93 -2.11 -44.42
CA LEU A 60 29.98 -1.45 -43.57
C LEU A 60 29.96 0.10 -43.32
N PRO A 61 30.60 0.67 -42.25
CA PRO A 61 31.59 0.06 -41.33
C PRO A 61 31.60 0.47 -39.83
N THR A 62 32.51 -0.20 -39.10
CA THR A 62 33.37 0.28 -37.98
C THR A 62 32.80 0.52 -36.57
N SER A 63 33.14 -0.41 -35.67
CA SER A 63 33.99 -0.21 -34.47
C SER A 63 33.52 -1.11 -33.32
N GLY A 64 34.39 -1.96 -32.78
CA GLY A 64 34.08 -2.74 -31.57
C GLY A 64 34.69 -4.14 -31.54
N ASN A 65 36.00 -4.20 -31.41
CA ASN A 65 36.85 -5.40 -31.51
C ASN A 65 36.76 -6.37 -30.31
N ALA A 66 35.59 -6.51 -29.68
CA ALA A 66 35.34 -7.43 -28.56
C ALA A 66 34.19 -8.42 -28.81
N TYR A 67 33.31 -8.15 -29.80
CA TYR A 67 32.18 -9.03 -30.13
C TYR A 67 32.52 -10.08 -31.19
N VAL A 68 33.56 -9.86 -32.00
CA VAL A 68 33.85 -10.68 -33.18
C VAL A 68 34.44 -12.06 -32.84
N HIS A 69 35.07 -12.23 -31.67
CA HIS A 69 35.65 -13.52 -31.29
C HIS A 69 34.61 -14.56 -30.83
N ARG A 70 33.41 -14.15 -30.38
CA ARG A 70 32.29 -15.08 -30.16
C ARG A 70 31.52 -15.37 -31.45
N THR A 71 31.49 -14.46 -32.40
CA THR A 71 30.75 -14.63 -33.66
C THR A 71 31.52 -15.44 -34.72
N PHE A 72 32.85 -15.47 -34.69
CA PHE A 72 33.63 -16.26 -35.66
C PHE A 72 33.58 -17.78 -35.42
N LEU A 73 33.34 -18.21 -34.16
CA LEU A 73 33.05 -19.62 -33.86
C LEU A 73 31.62 -20.03 -34.25
N ALA A 74 30.70 -19.07 -34.35
CA ALA A 74 29.34 -19.31 -34.81
C ALA A 74 29.19 -19.32 -36.35
N LEU A 75 30.13 -18.70 -37.09
CA LEU A 75 30.14 -18.75 -38.57
C LEU A 75 30.88 -19.97 -39.14
N LYS A 76 31.65 -20.71 -38.31
CA LYS A 76 32.31 -21.97 -38.69
C LYS A 76 31.58 -23.22 -38.18
N SER A 77 30.52 -23.07 -37.40
CA SER A 77 29.70 -24.19 -36.96
C SER A 77 28.68 -24.49 -38.05
N ASP A 78 28.75 -25.70 -38.59
CA ASP A 78 27.77 -26.19 -39.56
C ASP A 78 26.36 -26.01 -38.97
N PRO A 79 25.47 -25.23 -39.62
CA PRO A 79 24.12 -24.96 -39.12
C PRO A 79 23.30 -26.25 -38.95
N LEU A 80 23.61 -27.30 -39.71
CA LEU A 80 23.01 -28.62 -39.52
C LEU A 80 23.54 -29.31 -38.26
N LYS A 81 24.83 -29.12 -37.95
CA LYS A 81 25.46 -29.68 -36.75
C LYS A 81 24.97 -29.00 -35.47
N THR A 82 24.83 -27.68 -35.48
CA THR A 82 24.24 -26.95 -34.34
C THR A 82 22.77 -27.28 -34.14
N ARG A 83 22.00 -27.43 -35.23
CA ARG A 83 20.62 -27.93 -35.18
C ARG A 83 20.57 -29.37 -34.65
N PHE A 84 21.46 -30.25 -35.11
CA PHE A 84 21.58 -31.62 -34.60
C PHE A 84 21.91 -31.65 -33.12
N ASP A 85 22.90 -30.87 -32.66
CA ASP A 85 23.30 -30.79 -31.25
C ASP A 85 22.15 -30.27 -30.38
N LEU A 86 21.37 -29.31 -30.88
CA LEU A 86 20.19 -28.81 -30.19
C LEU A 86 19.09 -29.88 -30.08
N ILE A 87 18.79 -30.58 -31.18
CA ILE A 87 17.82 -31.69 -31.20
C ILE A 87 18.29 -32.82 -30.28
N HIS A 88 19.57 -33.17 -30.32
CA HIS A 88 20.16 -34.22 -29.48
C HIS A 88 20.09 -33.84 -28.01
N LYS A 89 20.38 -32.58 -27.65
CA LYS A 89 20.25 -32.07 -26.28
C LYS A 89 18.80 -32.08 -25.82
N GLN A 90 17.86 -31.71 -26.69
CA GLN A 90 16.43 -31.78 -26.40
C GLN A 90 15.96 -33.23 -26.18
N ALA A 91 16.41 -34.16 -27.03
CA ALA A 91 16.12 -35.58 -26.90
C ALA A 91 16.65 -36.15 -25.59
N ASN A 92 17.90 -35.83 -25.21
CA ASN A 92 18.49 -36.26 -23.94
C ASN A 92 17.73 -35.69 -22.73
N ALA A 93 17.30 -34.43 -22.79
CA ALA A 93 16.46 -33.85 -21.74
C ALA A 93 15.12 -34.60 -21.59
N HIS A 94 14.49 -34.99 -22.70
CA HIS A 94 13.24 -35.76 -22.67
C HIS A 94 13.47 -37.19 -22.17
N ILE A 95 14.59 -37.83 -22.52
CA ILE A 95 14.97 -39.14 -21.99
C ILE A 95 15.12 -39.08 -20.46
N THR A 96 15.81 -38.06 -19.94
CA THR A 96 15.95 -37.87 -18.50
C THR A 96 14.59 -37.65 -17.82
N LEU A 97 13.69 -36.87 -18.43
CA LEU A 97 12.34 -36.66 -17.94
C LEU A 97 11.55 -37.97 -17.86
N VAL A 98 11.53 -38.73 -18.96
CA VAL A 98 10.83 -40.03 -19.03
C VAL A 98 11.37 -41.00 -17.98
N ASN A 99 12.70 -41.07 -17.82
CA ASN A 99 13.33 -41.92 -16.81
C ASN A 99 12.96 -41.52 -15.38
N ALA A 100 12.85 -40.21 -15.10
CA ALA A 100 12.41 -39.71 -13.80
C ALA A 100 10.95 -40.12 -13.49
N TYR A 101 10.04 -39.94 -14.45
CA TYR A 101 8.64 -40.38 -14.30
C TYR A 101 8.54 -41.91 -14.14
N ALA A 102 9.34 -42.67 -14.90
CA ALA A 102 9.38 -44.12 -14.77
C ALA A 102 9.85 -44.55 -13.37
N ALA A 103 10.88 -43.90 -12.81
CA ALA A 103 11.33 -44.17 -11.45
C ALA A 103 10.25 -43.86 -10.40
N TYR A 104 9.55 -42.73 -10.56
CA TYR A 104 8.45 -42.36 -9.67
C TYR A 104 7.28 -43.36 -9.72
N ALA A 105 6.87 -43.76 -10.93
CA ALA A 105 5.82 -44.75 -11.12
C ALA A 105 6.17 -46.11 -10.49
N ARG A 106 7.44 -46.55 -10.61
CA ARG A 106 7.92 -47.78 -9.94
C ARG A 106 7.81 -47.67 -8.43
N LYS A 107 8.19 -46.54 -7.84
CA LYS A 107 8.08 -46.32 -6.38
C LYS A 107 6.63 -46.41 -5.92
N LEU A 108 5.71 -45.72 -6.59
CA LEU A 108 4.28 -45.73 -6.26
C LEU A 108 3.70 -47.16 -6.35
N LYS A 109 4.06 -47.90 -7.41
CA LYS A 109 3.67 -49.31 -7.56
C LYS A 109 4.12 -50.16 -6.38
N LEU A 110 5.37 -49.99 -5.93
CA LEU A 110 5.92 -50.74 -4.79
C LEU A 110 5.14 -50.44 -3.50
N GLU A 111 4.85 -49.17 -3.23
CA GLU A 111 4.09 -48.75 -2.04
C GLU A 111 2.68 -49.35 -2.04
N ILE A 112 1.95 -49.23 -3.16
CA ILE A 112 0.61 -49.83 -3.32
C ILE A 112 0.67 -51.36 -3.16
N SER A 113 1.70 -52.01 -3.70
CA SER A 113 1.86 -53.46 -3.59
C SER A 113 2.11 -53.92 -2.15
N LYS A 114 2.91 -53.17 -1.38
CA LYS A 114 3.12 -53.44 0.05
C LYS A 114 1.81 -53.32 0.83
N GLN A 115 1.06 -52.27 0.54
CA GLN A 115 -0.21 -52.01 1.19
C GLN A 115 -1.26 -53.09 0.88
N LEU A 116 -1.33 -53.56 -0.38
CA LEU A 116 -2.19 -54.68 -0.78
C LEU A 116 -1.86 -55.95 0.03
N ARG A 117 -0.57 -56.31 0.15
CA ARG A 117 -0.15 -57.49 0.95
C ARG A 117 -0.60 -57.40 2.40
N LEU A 118 -0.48 -56.22 3.01
CA LEU A 118 -0.91 -56.02 4.39
C LEU A 118 -2.43 -56.23 4.56
N PHE A 119 -3.24 -55.80 3.59
CA PHE A 119 -4.69 -56.09 3.60
C PHE A 119 -5.00 -57.57 3.40
N ASP A 120 -4.29 -58.24 2.48
CA ASP A 120 -4.45 -59.67 2.23
C ASP A 120 -4.08 -60.51 3.47
N ASP A 121 -2.95 -60.19 4.12
CA ASP A 121 -2.49 -60.85 5.33
C ASP A 121 -3.48 -60.65 6.49
N LEU A 122 -4.05 -59.46 6.62
CA LEU A 122 -5.10 -59.18 7.59
C LEU A 122 -6.37 -60.01 7.31
N GLY A 123 -6.79 -60.11 6.05
CA GLY A 123 -7.93 -60.95 5.64
C GLY A 123 -7.69 -62.42 5.98
N ARG A 124 -6.51 -62.95 5.63
CA ARG A 124 -6.09 -64.31 5.98
C ARG A 124 -6.08 -64.54 7.49
N ASN A 125 -5.56 -63.60 8.26
CA ASN A 125 -5.58 -63.70 9.72
C ASN A 125 -7.02 -63.89 10.23
N PHE A 126 -7.99 -63.10 9.78
CA PHE A 126 -9.40 -63.29 10.19
C PHE A 126 -9.93 -64.68 9.85
N THR A 127 -9.65 -65.17 8.64
CA THR A 127 -10.01 -66.53 8.21
C THR A 127 -9.35 -67.59 9.10
N ASP A 128 -8.06 -67.45 9.37
CA ASP A 128 -7.27 -68.39 10.18
C ASP A 128 -7.82 -68.47 11.61
N LEU A 129 -8.24 -67.35 12.19
CA LEU A 129 -8.86 -67.32 13.52
C LEU A 129 -10.18 -68.08 13.54
N ALA A 130 -11.04 -67.88 12.54
CA ALA A 130 -12.31 -68.59 12.44
C ALA A 130 -12.12 -70.09 12.16
N SER A 131 -11.05 -70.48 11.47
CA SER A 131 -10.74 -71.87 11.17
C SER A 131 -9.91 -72.59 12.24
N ARG A 132 -9.52 -71.93 13.33
CA ARG A 132 -8.77 -72.59 14.40
C ARG A 132 -9.56 -73.77 14.96
N PRO A 133 -9.00 -74.99 15.03
CA PRO A 133 -9.73 -76.18 15.47
C PRO A 133 -10.40 -76.01 16.84
N SER A 134 -9.74 -75.30 17.77
CA SER A 134 -10.25 -75.01 19.12
C SER A 134 -11.53 -74.15 19.13
N TYR A 135 -11.65 -73.21 18.19
CA TYR A 135 -12.85 -72.37 18.07
C TYR A 135 -13.89 -73.05 17.17
N ARG A 136 -13.45 -73.70 16.10
CA ARG A 136 -14.31 -74.41 15.15
C ARG A 136 -15.12 -75.52 15.82
N ALA A 137 -14.46 -76.41 16.56
CA ALA A 137 -15.13 -77.50 17.25
C ALA A 137 -16.05 -77.01 18.38
N SER A 138 -15.58 -76.06 19.20
CA SER A 138 -16.31 -75.63 20.41
C SER A 138 -17.37 -74.56 20.17
N LEU A 139 -17.25 -73.72 19.13
CA LEU A 139 -18.17 -72.59 18.87
C LEU A 139 -19.02 -72.77 17.60
N PHE A 140 -18.56 -73.54 16.60
CA PHE A 140 -19.22 -73.62 15.29
C PHE A 140 -19.78 -75.01 14.94
N GLU A 141 -19.21 -76.10 15.45
CA GLU A 141 -19.62 -77.49 15.14
C GLU A 141 -20.31 -78.22 16.31
N SER A 142 -20.33 -77.63 17.51
CA SER A 142 -21.00 -78.17 18.69
C SER A 142 -22.50 -77.82 18.72
N GLU A 143 -23.38 -78.82 18.87
CA GLU A 143 -24.82 -78.63 19.12
C GLU A 143 -25.17 -78.40 20.61
N GLY A 144 -24.17 -78.45 21.51
CA GLY A 144 -24.31 -78.21 22.96
C GLY A 144 -24.13 -76.74 23.39
N PRO A 145 -24.32 -76.41 24.68
CA PRO A 145 -24.14 -75.06 25.20
C PRO A 145 -22.69 -74.58 25.01
N VAL A 146 -22.54 -73.35 24.52
CA VAL A 146 -21.24 -72.73 24.21
C VAL A 146 -20.42 -72.50 25.48
N ASP A 147 -19.14 -72.89 25.44
CA ASP A 147 -18.17 -72.61 26.50
C ASP A 147 -17.92 -71.09 26.59
N GLU A 148 -18.30 -70.48 27.73
CA GLU A 148 -18.19 -69.04 27.95
C GLU A 148 -16.74 -68.54 27.93
N ASP A 149 -15.77 -69.33 28.39
CA ASP A 149 -14.37 -68.91 28.47
C ASP A 149 -13.73 -68.93 27.07
N VAL A 150 -14.05 -69.96 26.28
CA VAL A 150 -13.63 -70.06 24.86
C VAL A 150 -14.25 -68.93 24.03
N LEU A 151 -15.52 -68.61 24.27
CA LEU A 151 -16.20 -67.49 23.62
C LEU A 151 -15.58 -66.15 23.99
N ARG A 152 -15.30 -65.90 25.28
CA ARG A 152 -14.62 -64.66 25.73
C ARG A 152 -13.23 -64.50 25.12
N GLN A 153 -12.48 -65.59 24.98
CA GLN A 153 -11.17 -65.55 24.34
C GLN A 153 -11.27 -65.24 22.85
N PHE A 154 -12.18 -65.91 22.14
CA PHE A 154 -12.44 -65.65 20.72
C PHE A 154 -12.87 -64.20 20.50
N GLU A 155 -13.81 -63.70 21.31
CA GLU A 155 -14.25 -62.30 21.25
C GLU A 155 -13.09 -61.31 21.42
N LYS A 156 -12.19 -61.56 22.37
CA LYS A 156 -11.02 -60.70 22.60
C LYS A 156 -10.11 -60.66 21.37
N GLU A 157 -9.76 -61.81 20.82
CA GLU A 157 -8.88 -61.89 19.64
C GLU A 157 -9.52 -61.28 18.39
N VAL A 158 -10.84 -61.44 18.20
CA VAL A 158 -11.59 -60.77 17.14
C VAL A 158 -11.57 -59.26 17.34
N LYS A 159 -11.87 -58.77 18.55
CA LYS A 159 -11.87 -57.33 18.87
C LYS A 159 -10.50 -56.69 18.61
N ASP A 160 -9.42 -57.36 18.99
CA ASP A 160 -8.05 -56.88 18.75
C ASP A 160 -7.73 -56.77 17.26
N ARG A 161 -8.11 -57.78 16.46
CA ARG A 161 -7.90 -57.76 15.01
C ARG A 161 -8.78 -56.74 14.29
N VAL A 162 -10.03 -56.56 14.73
CA VAL A 162 -10.92 -55.51 14.23
C VAL A 162 -10.35 -54.13 14.52
N LYS A 163 -9.72 -53.93 15.69
CA LYS A 163 -9.05 -52.68 16.02
C LYS A 163 -7.89 -52.39 15.05
N ILE A 164 -7.03 -53.38 14.78
CA ILE A 164 -5.93 -53.26 13.82
C ILE A 164 -6.45 -52.96 12.42
N ALA A 165 -7.50 -53.67 11.99
CA ALA A 165 -8.14 -53.45 10.69
C ALA A 165 -8.66 -52.02 10.54
N ARG A 166 -9.39 -51.52 11.55
CA ARG A 166 -9.92 -50.15 11.56
C ARG A 166 -8.80 -49.11 11.49
N GLN A 167 -7.71 -49.31 12.22
CA GLN A 167 -6.56 -48.41 12.20
C GLN A 167 -5.91 -48.37 10.81
N MET A 168 -5.64 -49.53 10.21
CA MET A 168 -5.05 -49.62 8.88
C MET A 168 -5.94 -49.00 7.80
N ILE A 169 -7.26 -49.25 7.85
CA ILE A 169 -8.23 -48.62 6.95
C ILE A 169 -8.22 -47.10 7.13
N ALA A 170 -8.19 -46.60 8.38
CA ALA A 170 -8.18 -45.16 8.65
C ALA A 170 -6.91 -44.47 8.12
N GLU A 171 -5.73 -45.07 8.31
CA GLU A 171 -4.44 -44.54 7.84
C GLU A 171 -4.37 -44.49 6.30
N THR A 172 -5.02 -45.44 5.64
CA THR A 172 -4.95 -45.61 4.18
C THR A 172 -6.10 -44.97 3.42
N LYS A 173 -7.21 -44.65 4.11
CA LYS A 173 -8.43 -44.05 3.54
C LYS A 173 -8.12 -42.83 2.67
N GLU A 174 -7.23 -41.97 3.14
CA GLU A 174 -6.83 -40.76 2.41
C GLU A 174 -6.17 -41.06 1.06
N SER A 175 -5.53 -42.22 0.88
CA SER A 175 -4.87 -42.56 -0.38
C SER A 175 -5.88 -42.89 -1.49
N TYR A 176 -7.05 -43.41 -1.13
CA TYR A 176 -8.08 -43.88 -2.07
C TYR A 176 -9.30 -42.95 -2.17
N ASP A 177 -9.57 -42.17 -1.13
CA ASP A 177 -10.73 -41.28 -1.07
C ASP A 177 -10.40 -39.91 -1.69
N ASN A 178 -10.63 -39.80 -3.00
CA ASN A 178 -10.44 -38.54 -3.72
C ASN A 178 -11.37 -37.43 -3.20
N GLN A 179 -12.57 -37.75 -2.68
CA GLN A 179 -13.47 -36.76 -2.08
C GLN A 179 -12.86 -36.20 -0.79
N LEU A 180 -12.27 -37.05 0.05
CA LEU A 180 -11.54 -36.63 1.24
C LEU A 180 -10.33 -35.75 0.90
N LYS A 181 -9.56 -36.09 -0.14
CA LYS A 181 -8.45 -35.25 -0.62
C LYS A 181 -8.94 -33.87 -1.07
N ILE A 182 -10.02 -33.83 -1.85
CA ILE A 182 -10.63 -32.58 -2.33
C ILE A 182 -11.14 -31.75 -1.14
N GLN A 183 -11.81 -32.39 -0.17
CA GLN A 183 -12.32 -31.72 1.02
C GLN A 183 -11.19 -31.14 1.87
N LYS A 184 -10.11 -31.89 2.13
CA LYS A 184 -8.93 -31.38 2.84
C LYS A 184 -8.27 -30.22 2.11
N LEU A 185 -8.16 -30.28 0.79
CA LEU A 185 -7.64 -29.17 -0.01
C LEU A 185 -8.53 -27.94 0.13
N LYS A 186 -9.85 -28.12 0.01
CA LYS A 186 -10.84 -27.04 0.18
C LYS A 186 -10.73 -26.41 1.57
N ASP A 187 -10.68 -27.21 2.63
CA ASP A 187 -10.53 -26.74 4.01
C ASP A 187 -9.22 -25.98 4.21
N THR A 188 -8.13 -26.45 3.58
CA THR A 188 -6.84 -25.77 3.59
C THR A 188 -6.92 -24.42 2.88
N ILE A 189 -7.58 -24.34 1.72
CA ILE A 189 -7.79 -23.09 0.98
C ILE A 189 -8.59 -22.10 1.84
N PHE A 190 -9.67 -22.54 2.47
CA PHE A 190 -10.45 -21.69 3.39
C PHE A 190 -9.61 -21.20 4.57
N ALA A 191 -8.86 -22.10 5.23
CA ALA A 191 -8.01 -21.73 6.36
C ALA A 191 -6.90 -20.74 5.97
N VAL A 192 -6.25 -20.94 4.82
CA VAL A 192 -5.25 -20.01 4.29
C VAL A 192 -5.88 -18.68 3.90
N ASN A 193 -7.08 -18.68 3.33
CA ASN A 193 -7.81 -17.46 2.98
C ASN A 193 -8.17 -16.64 4.24
N GLU A 194 -8.61 -17.29 5.33
CA GLU A 194 -8.86 -16.62 6.61
C GLU A 194 -7.58 -15.98 7.19
N LEU A 195 -6.46 -16.69 7.14
CA LEU A 195 -5.16 -16.14 7.54
C LEU A 195 -4.75 -14.95 6.66
N LEU A 196 -4.99 -15.02 5.35
CA LEU A 196 -4.73 -13.92 4.42
C LEU A 196 -5.60 -12.70 4.74
N ILE A 197 -6.90 -12.88 5.02
CA ILE A 197 -7.80 -11.79 5.40
C ILE A 197 -7.30 -11.14 6.71
N LYS A 198 -6.92 -11.94 7.70
CA LYS A 198 -6.37 -11.43 8.97
C LYS A 198 -5.06 -10.65 8.74
N ALA A 199 -4.15 -11.19 7.93
CA ALA A 199 -2.89 -10.51 7.58
C ALA A 199 -3.15 -9.19 6.83
N LYS A 200 -4.10 -9.15 5.88
CA LYS A 200 -4.50 -7.93 5.17
C LYS A 200 -5.06 -6.87 6.11
N LYS A 201 -5.93 -7.25 7.06
CA LYS A 201 -6.47 -6.32 8.08
C LYS A 201 -5.36 -5.74 8.95
N ASN A 202 -4.44 -6.58 9.43
CA ASN A 202 -3.30 -6.14 10.23
C ASN A 202 -2.36 -5.22 9.44
N GLY A 203 -2.09 -5.56 8.17
CA GLY A 203 -1.28 -4.72 7.26
C GLY A 203 -1.90 -3.35 7.02
N ALA A 204 -3.22 -3.29 6.76
CA ALA A 204 -3.94 -2.03 6.59
C ALA A 204 -3.92 -1.17 7.87
N PHE A 205 -4.06 -1.80 9.04
CA PHE A 205 -3.99 -1.13 10.33
C PHE A 205 -2.58 -0.55 10.59
N ALA A 206 -1.53 -1.35 10.39
CA ALA A 206 -0.14 -0.90 10.55
C ALA A 206 0.20 0.24 9.57
N SER A 207 -0.22 0.12 8.30
CA SER A 207 -0.05 1.18 7.30
C SER A 207 -0.73 2.49 7.73
N LEU A 208 -1.93 2.42 8.33
CA LEU A 208 -2.63 3.62 8.84
C LEU A 208 -1.91 4.25 10.03
N ILE A 209 -1.26 3.47 10.89
CA ILE A 209 -0.41 4.00 11.98
C ILE A 209 0.80 4.72 11.37
N SER A 210 1.52 4.06 10.46
CA SER A 210 2.69 4.64 9.79
C SER A 210 2.36 5.94 9.04
N ALA A 211 1.21 6.00 8.36
CA ALA A 211 0.75 7.20 7.65
C ALA A 211 0.45 8.40 8.57
N LYS A 212 0.18 8.16 9.85
CA LYS A 212 -0.17 9.18 10.83
C LYS A 212 0.98 9.54 11.78
N SER A 213 1.96 8.67 11.91
CA SER A 213 3.14 8.93 12.73
C SER A 213 4.11 9.88 12.04
N ILE A 214 4.82 10.71 12.81
CA ILE A 214 5.95 11.48 12.33
C ILE A 214 7.19 10.56 12.30
N PRO A 215 7.84 10.34 11.15
CA PRO A 215 9.08 9.58 11.06
C PRO A 215 10.16 10.15 11.97
N LYS A 216 10.99 9.27 12.56
CA LYS A 216 12.10 9.68 13.43
C LYS A 216 13.08 10.63 12.74
N SER A 217 13.32 10.42 11.45
CA SER A 217 14.20 11.25 10.63
C SER A 217 13.67 12.69 10.48
N LEU A 218 12.38 12.85 10.18
CA LEU A 218 11.73 14.17 10.10
C LEU A 218 11.70 14.87 11.47
N HIS A 219 11.40 14.14 12.53
CA HIS A 219 11.44 14.69 13.89
C HIS A 219 12.86 15.14 14.28
N CYS A 220 13.87 14.31 14.02
CA CYS A 220 15.27 14.66 14.24
C CYS A 220 15.64 15.94 13.50
N LEU A 221 15.27 16.06 12.22
CA LEU A 221 15.59 17.23 11.40
C LEU A 221 14.99 18.51 11.99
N ALA A 222 13.70 18.49 12.32
CA ALA A 222 13.02 19.64 12.90
C ALA A 222 13.69 20.09 14.21
N MET A 223 14.04 19.14 15.08
CA MET A 223 14.75 19.43 16.34
C MET A 223 16.13 20.04 16.09
N ARG A 224 16.91 19.49 15.15
CA ARG A 224 18.25 20.02 14.80
C ARG A 224 18.19 21.43 14.25
N LEU A 225 17.21 21.74 13.39
CA LEU A 225 17.01 23.09 12.88
C LEU A 225 16.64 24.09 13.99
N VAL A 226 15.86 23.66 14.98
CA VAL A 226 15.55 24.49 16.16
C VAL A 226 16.79 24.69 17.03
N GLU A 227 17.58 23.64 17.26
CA GLU A 227 18.87 23.75 17.98
C GLU A 227 19.82 24.74 17.29
N GLU A 228 19.92 24.68 15.96
CA GLU A 228 20.72 25.61 15.14
C GLU A 228 20.27 27.07 15.33
N ARG A 229 18.95 27.34 15.39
CA ARG A 229 18.43 28.68 15.68
C ARG A 229 18.85 29.17 17.07
N ILE A 230 18.76 28.29 18.06
CA ILE A 230 19.09 28.61 19.46
C ILE A 230 20.59 28.88 19.61
N ALA A 231 21.43 28.10 18.93
CA ALA A 231 22.88 28.29 18.94
C ALA A 231 23.32 29.58 18.22
N HIS A 232 22.60 29.98 17.17
CA HIS A 232 22.97 31.12 16.32
C HIS A 232 21.82 32.13 16.11
N PRO A 233 21.29 32.75 17.18
CA PRO A 233 20.07 33.58 17.09
C PRO A 233 20.24 34.81 16.18
N GLU A 234 21.44 35.39 16.12
CA GLU A 234 21.76 36.55 15.28
C GLU A 234 21.66 36.26 13.77
N LYS A 235 21.91 35.02 13.35
CA LYS A 235 21.86 34.59 11.94
C LYS A 235 20.43 34.47 11.40
N TYR A 236 19.46 34.27 12.30
CA TYR A 236 18.07 33.97 11.98
C TYR A 236 17.10 35.04 12.53
N LYS A 237 17.58 36.28 12.66
CA LYS A 237 16.72 37.43 12.96
C LYS A 237 15.71 37.64 11.84
N GLU A 238 14.51 38.06 12.24
CA GLU A 238 13.45 38.37 11.28
C GLU A 238 13.80 39.63 10.51
N GLU A 239 13.84 39.51 9.19
CA GLU A 239 14.03 40.63 8.27
C GLU A 239 12.71 41.37 8.06
N SER A 240 12.80 42.61 7.60
CA SER A 240 11.64 43.45 7.29
C SER A 240 10.79 42.85 6.18
N LEU A 241 9.50 43.18 6.17
CA LEU A 241 8.56 42.81 5.11
C LEU A 241 9.09 43.31 3.75
N GLU A 242 9.31 42.38 2.83
CA GLU A 242 9.68 42.68 1.44
C GLU A 242 8.42 43.03 0.62
N PRO A 243 8.45 44.08 -0.21
CA PRO A 243 7.30 44.48 -1.01
C PRO A 243 6.86 43.41 -2.02
N GLU A 244 7.76 42.52 -2.44
CA GLU A 244 7.53 41.43 -3.38
C GLU A 244 6.49 40.42 -2.87
N PHE A 245 6.34 40.27 -1.54
CA PHE A 245 5.34 39.37 -0.96
C PHE A 245 3.89 39.82 -1.18
N GLU A 246 3.68 41.07 -1.60
CA GLU A 246 2.35 41.63 -1.87
C GLU A 246 2.19 42.18 -3.29
N ASP A 247 3.21 42.04 -4.16
CA ASP A 247 3.16 42.56 -5.53
C ASP A 247 2.29 41.68 -6.43
N PRO A 248 1.09 42.12 -6.84
CA PRO A 248 0.17 41.30 -7.63
C PRO A 248 0.68 40.95 -9.04
N ASN A 249 1.80 41.53 -9.49
CA ASN A 249 2.42 41.22 -10.79
C ASN A 249 3.31 39.97 -10.75
N LEU A 250 3.60 39.42 -9.56
CA LEU A 250 4.39 38.21 -9.37
C LEU A 250 3.51 36.96 -9.32
N TYR A 251 4.13 35.79 -9.42
CA TYR A 251 3.45 34.50 -9.35
C TYR A 251 3.43 33.98 -7.92
N HIS A 252 2.27 34.10 -7.26
CA HIS A 252 2.11 33.72 -5.86
C HIS A 252 1.64 32.28 -5.69
N TYR A 253 2.28 31.57 -4.76
CA TYR A 253 1.99 30.19 -4.40
C TYR A 253 1.67 30.10 -2.90
N ALA A 254 0.58 29.44 -2.54
CA ALA A 254 0.24 29.13 -1.14
C ALA A 254 0.57 27.66 -0.85
N ILE A 255 1.43 27.42 0.15
CA ILE A 255 1.85 26.09 0.59
C ILE A 255 1.62 25.97 2.09
N PHE A 256 0.79 25.03 2.52
CA PHE A 256 0.51 24.83 3.94
C PHE A 256 1.06 23.48 4.40
N SER A 257 2.02 23.50 5.33
CA SER A 257 2.78 22.30 5.68
C SER A 257 3.28 22.34 7.12
N ASP A 258 3.26 21.18 7.78
CA ASP A 258 3.94 20.89 9.04
C ASP A 258 5.26 20.12 8.84
N ASN A 259 5.70 19.97 7.59
CA ASN A 259 6.84 19.15 7.20
C ASN A 259 7.83 19.96 6.35
N VAL A 260 8.99 20.24 6.96
CA VAL A 260 10.08 21.04 6.36
C VAL A 260 10.53 20.48 5.01
N ILE A 261 10.79 19.17 4.93
CA ILE A 261 11.26 18.58 3.68
C ILE A 261 10.17 18.62 2.61
N ALA A 262 8.92 18.30 2.98
CA ALA A 262 7.80 18.35 2.04
C ALA A 262 7.62 19.74 1.43
N ALA A 263 7.58 20.79 2.26
CA ALA A 263 7.52 22.17 1.79
C ALA A 263 8.73 22.53 0.89
N SER A 264 9.94 22.13 1.29
CA SER A 264 11.15 22.37 0.49
C SER A 264 11.11 21.69 -0.87
N VAL A 265 10.56 20.48 -0.98
CA VAL A 265 10.44 19.76 -2.25
C VAL A 265 9.47 20.46 -3.19
N VAL A 266 8.34 20.97 -2.68
CA VAL A 266 7.40 21.75 -3.50
C VAL A 266 8.09 23.00 -4.05
N VAL A 267 8.76 23.78 -3.20
CA VAL A 267 9.48 25.00 -3.61
C VAL A 267 10.60 24.66 -4.61
N ASN A 268 11.49 23.72 -4.27
CA ASN A 268 12.62 23.33 -5.12
C ASN A 268 12.16 22.80 -6.47
N SER A 269 11.12 21.97 -6.49
CA SER A 269 10.58 21.43 -7.74
C SER A 269 9.92 22.51 -8.60
N ALA A 270 9.23 23.48 -8.00
CA ALA A 270 8.64 24.59 -8.73
C ALA A 270 9.73 25.51 -9.32
N VAL A 271 10.70 25.92 -8.49
CA VAL A 271 11.80 26.81 -8.88
C VAL A 271 12.68 26.19 -9.97
N LYS A 272 13.07 24.92 -9.81
CA LYS A 272 13.96 24.24 -10.77
C LYS A 272 13.34 24.05 -12.16
N ASN A 273 12.01 24.05 -12.25
CA ASN A 273 11.29 23.90 -13.50
C ASN A 273 10.67 25.22 -14.00
N ALA A 274 10.89 26.34 -13.30
CA ALA A 274 10.40 27.65 -13.70
C ALA A 274 11.30 28.28 -14.76
N GLU A 275 10.71 28.97 -15.74
CA GLU A 275 11.47 29.72 -16.75
C GLU A 275 12.10 30.99 -16.18
N GLU A 276 11.38 31.69 -15.28
CA GLU A 276 11.81 32.94 -14.65
C GLU A 276 11.70 32.86 -13.11
N PRO A 277 12.59 32.12 -12.42
CA PRO A 277 12.42 31.81 -10.99
C PRO A 277 12.27 33.03 -10.07
N TRP A 278 12.92 34.16 -10.38
CA TRP A 278 12.84 35.41 -9.61
C TRP A 278 11.45 36.06 -9.61
N LYS A 279 10.51 35.61 -10.45
CA LYS A 279 9.12 36.08 -10.43
C LYS A 279 8.20 35.27 -9.50
N HIS A 280 8.72 34.23 -8.86
CA HIS A 280 7.92 33.29 -8.07
C HIS A 280 8.00 33.65 -6.58
N VAL A 281 6.85 33.71 -5.94
CA VAL A 281 6.69 34.04 -4.52
C VAL A 281 5.95 32.91 -3.80
N PHE A 282 6.63 32.24 -2.88
CA PHE A 282 6.09 31.12 -2.12
C PHE A 282 5.73 31.56 -0.70
N HIS A 283 4.44 31.53 -0.39
CA HIS A 283 3.94 31.72 0.97
C HIS A 283 3.77 30.37 1.66
N VAL A 284 4.76 30.02 2.48
CA VAL A 284 4.74 28.81 3.31
C VAL A 284 4.10 29.15 4.65
N VAL A 285 2.97 28.51 4.96
CA VAL A 285 2.33 28.64 6.28
C VAL A 285 2.45 27.33 7.04
N THR A 286 2.89 27.43 8.28
CA THR A 286 3.16 26.29 9.17
C THR A 286 2.58 26.53 10.55
N ASP A 287 2.44 25.48 11.35
CA ASP A 287 2.13 25.62 12.77
C ASP A 287 3.30 26.25 13.55
N ARG A 288 2.99 26.76 14.75
CA ARG A 288 3.97 27.38 15.65
C ARG A 288 5.14 26.46 16.03
N MET A 289 4.91 25.15 16.08
CA MET A 289 5.94 24.18 16.50
C MET A 289 7.03 24.02 15.43
N ASN A 290 6.64 24.08 14.16
CA ASN A 290 7.54 23.91 13.02
C ASN A 290 8.06 25.24 12.45
N LEU A 291 7.49 26.38 12.84
CA LEU A 291 7.88 27.73 12.38
C LEU A 291 9.38 27.99 12.44
N ALA A 292 10.00 27.72 13.59
CA ALA A 292 11.42 27.98 13.79
C ALA A 292 12.28 27.11 12.85
N ALA A 293 11.97 25.82 12.75
CA ALA A 293 12.67 24.90 11.86
C ALA A 293 12.53 25.31 10.39
N MET A 294 11.31 25.67 9.96
CA MET A 294 11.00 26.08 8.60
C MET A 294 11.73 27.38 8.21
N LYS A 295 11.74 28.39 9.09
CA LYS A 295 12.49 29.64 8.87
C LYS A 295 14.00 29.39 8.74
N VAL A 296 14.57 28.56 9.62
CA VAL A 296 16.00 28.19 9.55
C VAL A 296 16.32 27.49 8.25
N TRP A 297 15.49 26.51 7.85
CA TRP A 297 15.68 25.77 6.61
C TRP A 297 15.77 26.70 5.41
N PHE A 298 14.76 27.54 5.17
CA PHE A 298 14.74 28.44 4.01
C PHE A 298 15.78 29.57 4.09
N LYS A 299 16.32 29.89 5.28
CA LYS A 299 17.46 30.80 5.42
C LYS A 299 18.79 30.11 5.10
N MET A 300 18.97 28.85 5.48
CA MET A 300 20.17 28.05 5.19
C MET A 300 20.23 27.54 3.75
N ARG A 301 19.05 27.29 3.16
CA ARG A 301 18.82 26.82 1.80
C ARG A 301 17.83 27.76 1.11
N PRO A 302 18.28 28.98 0.75
CA PRO A 302 17.44 29.90 0.00
C PRO A 302 17.05 29.29 -1.35
N ALA A 303 15.87 29.66 -1.85
CA ALA A 303 15.41 29.19 -3.14
C ALA A 303 16.36 29.65 -4.26
N GLU A 304 16.72 28.72 -5.15
CA GLU A 304 17.61 29.03 -6.28
C GLU A 304 16.97 30.04 -7.25
N GLY A 305 17.80 30.71 -8.04
CA GLY A 305 17.31 31.59 -9.12
C GLY A 305 16.60 32.88 -8.67
N GLY A 306 16.67 33.22 -7.38
CA GLY A 306 16.13 34.47 -6.83
C GLY A 306 14.64 34.43 -6.50
N ALA A 307 14.03 33.25 -6.39
CA ALA A 307 12.64 33.14 -5.95
C ALA A 307 12.46 33.58 -4.49
N HIS A 308 11.31 34.17 -4.17
CA HIS A 308 11.00 34.69 -2.85
C HIS A 308 10.25 33.64 -2.03
N VAL A 309 10.65 33.43 -0.78
CA VAL A 309 9.98 32.49 0.14
C VAL A 309 9.68 33.19 1.45
N GLU A 310 8.40 33.27 1.79
CA GLU A 310 7.93 33.77 3.08
C GLU A 310 7.46 32.61 3.94
N VAL A 311 7.84 32.59 5.22
CA VAL A 311 7.38 31.59 6.18
C VAL A 311 6.62 32.26 7.32
N LYS A 312 5.31 31.98 7.41
CA LYS A 312 4.40 32.51 8.44
C LYS A 312 3.81 31.41 9.31
N ALA A 313 3.46 31.77 10.53
CA ALA A 313 2.70 30.89 11.42
C ALA A 313 1.20 31.02 11.16
N VAL A 314 0.43 29.99 11.48
CA VAL A 314 -1.05 30.08 11.49
C VAL A 314 -1.51 31.21 12.41
N GLU A 315 -0.84 31.39 13.55
CA GLU A 315 -1.17 32.35 14.59
C GLU A 315 -0.90 33.81 14.19
N ASP A 316 -0.13 34.05 13.12
CA ASP A 316 0.14 35.40 12.62
C ASP A 316 -1.11 36.04 11.98
N TYR A 317 -2.09 35.21 11.59
CA TYR A 317 -3.34 35.65 11.00
C TYR A 317 -4.41 35.89 12.07
N THR A 318 -4.53 37.15 12.52
CA THR A 318 -5.40 37.56 13.64
C THR A 318 -6.89 37.27 13.45
N PHE A 319 -7.35 37.16 12.20
CA PHE A 319 -8.73 36.79 11.88
C PHE A 319 -9.05 35.31 12.20
N LEU A 320 -8.03 34.44 12.32
CA LEU A 320 -8.20 33.01 12.64
C LEU A 320 -8.47 32.80 14.12
N ASN A 321 -9.67 33.17 14.55
CA ASN A 321 -10.16 32.94 15.90
C ASN A 321 -11.53 32.23 15.88
N SER A 322 -11.94 31.65 17.00
CA SER A 322 -13.21 30.90 17.10
C SER A 322 -14.47 31.76 16.94
N SER A 323 -14.36 33.09 17.00
CA SER A 323 -15.50 33.97 16.70
C SER A 323 -15.80 34.04 15.21
N TYR A 324 -14.76 33.93 14.35
CA TYR A 324 -14.91 34.03 12.90
C TYR A 324 -14.84 32.67 12.19
N VAL A 325 -14.05 31.72 12.70
CA VAL A 325 -13.78 30.44 12.03
C VAL A 325 -14.62 29.31 12.63
N PRO A 326 -15.62 28.77 11.92
CA PRO A 326 -16.50 27.70 12.42
C PRO A 326 -15.76 26.46 12.91
N VAL A 327 -14.69 26.06 12.21
CA VAL A 327 -13.94 24.84 12.55
C VAL A 327 -13.21 25.01 13.88
N LEU A 328 -12.63 26.18 14.15
CA LEU A 328 -12.00 26.49 15.44
C LEU A 328 -13.04 26.47 16.56
N ARG A 329 -14.20 27.09 16.34
CA ARG A 329 -15.32 27.03 17.29
C ARG A 329 -15.76 25.61 17.61
N GLN A 330 -15.87 24.75 16.59
CA GLN A 330 -16.22 23.35 16.75
C GLN A 330 -15.12 22.56 17.49
N LEU A 331 -13.84 22.86 17.21
CA LEU A 331 -12.68 22.25 17.87
C LEU A 331 -12.59 22.57 19.37
N GLU A 332 -12.96 23.79 19.74
CA GLU A 332 -13.04 24.23 21.14
C GLU A 332 -14.22 23.59 21.89
N SER A 333 -15.19 22.99 21.18
CA SER A 333 -16.35 22.37 21.82
C SER A 333 -16.01 21.04 22.53
N VAL A 334 -16.49 20.89 23.76
CA VAL A 334 -16.29 19.71 24.62
C VAL A 334 -16.78 18.42 23.96
N ASN A 335 -17.85 18.50 23.17
CA ASN A 335 -18.44 17.36 22.47
C ASN A 335 -17.51 16.81 21.37
N LEU A 336 -16.77 17.68 20.69
CA LEU A 336 -15.80 17.26 19.67
C LEU A 336 -14.57 16.64 20.33
N GLN A 337 -14.09 17.23 21.42
CA GLN A 337 -12.98 16.69 22.19
C GLN A 337 -13.31 15.27 22.71
N ARG A 338 -14.54 15.02 23.20
CA ARG A 338 -15.00 13.66 23.50
C ARG A 338 -14.90 12.71 22.32
N PHE A 339 -15.49 13.12 21.18
CA PHE A 339 -15.57 12.27 19.99
C PHE A 339 -14.19 11.82 19.48
N TYR A 340 -13.19 12.71 19.56
CA TYR A 340 -11.82 12.41 19.13
C TYR A 340 -10.94 11.75 20.20
N PHE A 341 -11.08 12.12 21.48
CA PHE A 341 -10.14 11.73 22.54
C PHE A 341 -10.66 10.67 23.54
N GLU A 342 -11.97 10.44 23.72
CA GLU A 342 -12.46 9.56 24.81
C GLU A 342 -12.46 8.05 24.50
N ASN A 343 -12.28 7.59 23.27
CA ASN A 343 -12.37 6.15 22.98
C ASN A 343 -11.03 5.40 23.11
N ARG A 344 -10.87 4.67 24.22
CA ARG A 344 -9.79 3.73 24.57
C ARG A 344 -9.29 2.87 23.38
N ALA A 345 -7.99 2.59 23.38
CA ALA A 345 -7.27 1.78 22.39
C ALA A 345 -7.89 0.39 22.10
N GLU A 346 -8.70 -0.13 23.01
CA GLU A 346 -9.37 -1.44 22.92
C GLU A 346 -10.43 -1.52 21.81
N ASN A 347 -11.02 -0.40 21.39
CA ASN A 347 -12.03 -0.35 20.31
C ASN A 347 -11.44 -0.09 18.91
N ALA A 348 -10.16 0.25 18.81
CA ALA A 348 -9.50 0.59 17.53
C ALA A 348 -9.22 -0.64 16.65
N THR A 349 -9.16 -1.84 17.23
CA THR A 349 -8.88 -3.11 16.52
C THR A 349 -10.11 -3.73 15.86
N LYS A 350 -11.33 -3.28 16.22
CA LYS A 350 -12.58 -3.88 15.72
C LYS A 350 -13.05 -3.31 14.39
N ASP A 351 -12.62 -2.09 14.02
CA ASP A 351 -13.12 -1.45 12.81
C ASP A 351 -12.09 -0.45 12.23
N ALA A 352 -11.40 -0.85 11.15
CA ALA A 352 -10.43 0.00 10.46
C ALA A 352 -11.07 1.28 9.90
N ASN A 353 -12.37 1.23 9.59
CA ASN A 353 -13.13 2.40 9.20
C ASN A 353 -13.12 3.44 10.32
N ASN A 354 -13.44 3.06 11.57
CA ASN A 354 -13.46 3.95 12.75
C ASN A 354 -12.13 4.68 12.99
N MET A 355 -11.00 4.11 12.56
CA MET A 355 -9.69 4.74 12.72
C MET A 355 -9.39 5.80 11.66
N LYS A 356 -10.01 5.74 10.46
CA LYS A 356 -10.03 6.87 9.51
C LYS A 356 -10.66 8.11 10.16
N PHE A 357 -11.60 7.91 11.10
CA PHE A 357 -12.30 8.97 11.82
C PHE A 357 -11.55 9.61 12.98
N ARG A 358 -10.33 9.16 13.27
CA ARG A 358 -9.46 9.69 14.33
C ARG A 358 -8.14 10.24 13.79
N ASN A 359 -8.18 11.02 12.71
CA ASN A 359 -6.96 11.65 12.18
C ASN A 359 -6.89 13.13 12.65
N PRO A 360 -5.94 13.49 13.52
CA PRO A 360 -5.70 14.88 13.90
C PRO A 360 -5.41 15.79 12.70
N LYS A 361 -4.90 15.28 11.57
CA LYS A 361 -4.72 16.08 10.35
C LYS A 361 -6.05 16.63 9.78
N TYR A 362 -7.19 15.97 9.99
CA TYR A 362 -8.50 16.53 9.60
C TYR A 362 -8.96 17.66 10.52
N LEU A 363 -8.31 17.80 11.67
CA LEU A 363 -8.48 18.91 12.61
C LEU A 363 -7.35 19.93 12.49
N SER A 364 -6.34 19.66 11.65
CA SER A 364 -5.23 20.59 11.45
C SER A 364 -5.77 21.81 10.74
N MET A 365 -5.63 22.96 11.39
CA MET A 365 -6.02 24.25 10.84
C MET A 365 -5.30 24.56 9.53
N LEU A 366 -4.09 24.02 9.32
CA LEU A 366 -3.36 24.14 8.05
C LEU A 366 -4.18 23.68 6.85
N ASN A 367 -4.99 22.62 7.01
CA ASN A 367 -5.84 22.14 5.92
C ASN A 367 -7.04 23.05 5.66
N HIS A 368 -7.47 23.83 6.64
CA HIS A 368 -8.60 24.74 6.52
C HIS A 368 -8.20 26.15 6.05
N LEU A 369 -6.93 26.53 6.16
CA LEU A 369 -6.41 27.81 5.64
C LEU A 369 -6.71 28.04 4.16
N ARG A 370 -6.82 26.96 3.38
CA ARG A 370 -7.14 27.04 1.95
C ARG A 370 -8.47 27.72 1.65
N PHE A 371 -9.36 27.84 2.64
CA PHE A 371 -10.64 28.55 2.51
C PHE A 371 -10.57 30.04 2.89
N TYR A 372 -9.39 30.53 3.25
CA TYR A 372 -9.17 31.90 3.72
C TYR A 372 -8.11 32.65 2.91
N LEU A 373 -7.80 32.17 1.69
CA LEU A 373 -6.78 32.78 0.83
C LEU A 373 -7.03 34.27 0.56
N PRO A 374 -8.28 34.75 0.30
CA PRO A 374 -8.53 36.18 0.13
C PRO A 374 -8.26 37.03 1.37
N GLU A 375 -8.51 36.48 2.57
CA GLU A 375 -8.27 37.12 3.87
C GLU A 375 -6.77 37.14 4.21
N MET A 376 -6.04 36.09 3.83
CA MET A 376 -4.59 36.00 4.02
C MET A 376 -3.83 36.92 3.06
N TYR A 377 -4.33 37.08 1.83
CA TYR A 377 -3.67 37.83 0.75
C TYR A 377 -4.63 38.85 0.10
N PRO A 378 -5.02 39.92 0.82
CA PRO A 378 -6.05 40.87 0.36
C PRO A 378 -5.64 41.70 -0.86
N LYS A 379 -4.33 41.86 -1.11
CA LYS A 379 -3.80 42.64 -2.24
C LYS A 379 -3.64 41.83 -3.53
N LEU A 380 -3.69 40.50 -3.45
CA LEU A 380 -3.49 39.63 -4.59
C LEU A 380 -4.81 39.38 -5.35
N HIS A 381 -4.69 39.21 -6.66
CA HIS A 381 -5.80 38.90 -7.57
C HIS A 381 -5.91 37.40 -7.86
N ARG A 382 -4.77 36.70 -7.95
CA ARG A 382 -4.71 35.27 -8.25
C ARG A 382 -3.62 34.60 -7.44
N ILE A 383 -3.83 33.34 -7.09
CA ILE A 383 -2.87 32.55 -6.32
C ILE A 383 -2.98 31.07 -6.69
N LEU A 384 -1.85 30.37 -6.74
CA LEU A 384 -1.83 28.92 -6.91
C LEU A 384 -1.66 28.23 -5.57
N PHE A 385 -2.61 27.39 -5.19
CA PHE A 385 -2.48 26.53 -4.02
C PHE A 385 -1.80 25.21 -4.38
N LEU A 386 -0.77 24.83 -3.61
CA LEU A 386 -0.06 23.55 -3.73
C LEU A 386 -0.05 22.82 -2.38
N ASP A 387 -0.51 21.56 -2.34
CA ASP A 387 -0.34 20.73 -1.13
C ASP A 387 1.16 20.35 -0.97
N ASP A 388 1.59 20.02 0.26
CA ASP A 388 2.98 19.68 0.59
C ASP A 388 3.50 18.37 -0.02
N ASP A 389 2.59 17.53 -0.52
CA ASP A 389 2.84 16.23 -1.12
C ASP A 389 2.78 16.25 -2.66
N VAL A 390 3.00 17.42 -3.27
CA VAL A 390 3.13 17.56 -4.72
C VAL A 390 4.57 17.71 -5.17
N VAL A 391 4.79 17.46 -6.46
CA VAL A 391 6.04 17.75 -7.15
C VAL A 391 5.68 18.45 -8.46
N VAL A 392 6.33 19.58 -8.70
CA VAL A 392 6.23 20.33 -9.95
C VAL A 392 7.27 19.79 -10.94
N GLN A 393 6.84 19.56 -12.18
CA GLN A 393 7.66 18.99 -13.25
C GLN A 393 7.79 19.92 -14.46
N ARG A 394 7.00 20.99 -14.52
CA ARG A 394 6.97 21.96 -15.63
C ARG A 394 6.70 23.36 -15.10
N ASP A 395 7.01 24.36 -15.91
CA ASP A 395 6.66 25.74 -15.62
C ASP A 395 5.14 25.92 -15.46
N LEU A 396 4.74 26.61 -14.39
CA LEU A 396 3.33 26.78 -14.01
C LEU A 396 2.75 28.14 -14.40
N THR A 397 3.56 29.05 -14.97
CA THR A 397 3.12 30.41 -15.32
C THR A 397 2.00 30.41 -16.37
N GLY A 398 1.90 29.34 -17.16
CA GLY A 398 0.79 29.13 -18.09
C GLY A 398 -0.59 29.16 -17.43
N LEU A 399 -0.71 28.80 -16.13
CA LEU A 399 -1.98 28.87 -15.39
C LEU A 399 -2.50 30.31 -15.29
N TRP A 400 -1.62 31.30 -15.13
CA TRP A 400 -2.02 32.72 -15.06
C TRP A 400 -2.55 33.26 -16.37
N LYS A 401 -2.28 32.57 -17.50
CA LYS A 401 -2.76 32.93 -18.84
C LYS A 401 -4.14 32.32 -19.15
N ILE A 402 -4.65 31.42 -18.30
CA ILE A 402 -5.94 30.77 -18.50
C ILE A 402 -7.07 31.78 -18.25
N ASP A 403 -8.04 31.81 -19.15
CA ASP A 403 -9.31 32.48 -18.90
C ASP A 403 -10.15 31.66 -17.91
N MET A 404 -10.37 32.25 -16.73
CA MET A 404 -11.14 31.64 -15.66
C MET A 404 -12.65 31.73 -15.89
N GLU A 405 -13.13 32.44 -16.93
CA GLU A 405 -14.56 32.56 -17.27
C GLU A 405 -15.40 33.08 -16.08
N GLY A 406 -14.81 33.97 -15.26
CA GLY A 406 -15.40 34.48 -14.03
C GLY A 406 -15.57 33.44 -12.91
N LYS A 407 -14.99 32.25 -13.04
CA LYS A 407 -14.97 31.19 -12.02
C LYS A 407 -13.89 31.47 -10.97
N VAL A 408 -14.07 30.87 -9.79
CA VAL A 408 -13.22 31.09 -8.61
C VAL A 408 -12.07 30.10 -8.56
N ASN A 409 -12.34 28.81 -8.83
CA ASN A 409 -11.38 27.72 -8.65
C ASN A 409 -11.06 27.05 -10.00
N GLY A 410 -9.79 26.95 -10.37
CA GLY A 410 -9.31 26.16 -11.49
C GLY A 410 -8.79 24.83 -10.96
N ALA A 411 -9.43 23.72 -11.36
CA ALA A 411 -9.04 22.39 -10.90
C ALA A 411 -9.19 21.32 -11.98
N VAL A 412 -8.42 20.25 -11.86
CA VAL A 412 -8.54 19.05 -12.70
C VAL A 412 -9.59 18.11 -12.11
N GLU A 413 -10.47 17.62 -12.97
CA GLU A 413 -11.49 16.63 -12.62
C GLU A 413 -10.87 15.24 -12.36
N THR A 414 -11.40 14.54 -11.36
CA THR A 414 -10.86 13.25 -10.88
C THR A 414 -11.79 12.06 -11.14
N CYS A 415 -12.98 12.31 -11.69
CA CYS A 415 -13.95 11.24 -11.91
C CYS A 415 -13.54 10.29 -13.04
N PHE A 416 -13.75 9.00 -12.77
CA PHE A 416 -13.64 7.92 -13.75
C PHE A 416 -14.90 7.06 -13.65
N GLY A 417 -15.76 7.10 -14.68
CA GLY A 417 -17.07 6.46 -14.62
C GLY A 417 -17.91 6.95 -13.43
N SER A 418 -18.27 6.02 -12.53
CA SER A 418 -19.02 6.28 -11.29
C SER A 418 -18.14 6.66 -10.10
N PHE A 419 -16.81 6.59 -10.22
CA PHE A 419 -15.88 6.95 -9.15
C PHE A 419 -15.64 8.46 -9.08
N HIS A 420 -15.31 8.95 -7.88
CA HIS A 420 -15.06 10.35 -7.56
C HIS A 420 -16.18 11.29 -8.04
N ARG A 421 -17.42 10.89 -7.79
CA ARG A 421 -18.62 11.72 -7.99
C ARG A 421 -19.07 12.30 -6.65
N TYR A 422 -19.83 13.39 -6.69
CA TYR A 422 -20.35 14.06 -5.49
C TYR A 422 -21.07 13.10 -4.53
N ALA A 423 -21.80 12.10 -5.07
CA ALA A 423 -22.48 11.07 -4.29
C ALA A 423 -21.56 10.24 -3.36
N GLN A 424 -20.25 10.19 -3.62
CA GLN A 424 -19.29 9.49 -2.77
C GLN A 424 -18.82 10.33 -1.57
N TYR A 425 -18.99 11.65 -1.64
CA TYR A 425 -18.45 12.61 -0.66
C TYR A 425 -19.53 13.20 0.25
N MET A 426 -20.78 13.26 -0.22
CA MET A 426 -21.88 13.92 0.48
C MET A 426 -23.06 12.95 0.69
N ASN A 427 -23.85 13.23 1.71
CA ASN A 427 -25.04 12.46 2.04
C ASN A 427 -26.25 12.96 1.25
N PHE A 428 -26.49 12.38 0.06
CA PHE A 428 -27.65 12.70 -0.79
C PHE A 428 -29.00 12.23 -0.25
N SER A 429 -29.03 11.48 0.86
CA SER A 429 -30.27 11.22 1.59
C SER A 429 -30.74 12.45 2.37
N HIS A 430 -29.84 13.41 2.64
CA HIS A 430 -30.17 14.65 3.34
C HIS A 430 -30.81 15.68 2.38
N PRO A 431 -31.99 16.27 2.71
CA PRO A 431 -32.69 17.22 1.82
C PRO A 431 -31.82 18.39 1.35
N LEU A 432 -31.09 19.04 2.27
CA LEU A 432 -30.20 20.17 1.96
C LEU A 432 -29.15 19.86 0.87
N ILE A 433 -28.63 18.64 0.83
CA ILE A 433 -27.65 18.22 -0.20
C ILE A 433 -28.37 17.93 -1.51
N ARG A 434 -29.46 17.15 -1.45
CA ARG A 434 -30.21 16.71 -2.63
C ARG A 434 -30.81 17.86 -3.42
N GLU A 435 -31.24 18.92 -2.76
CA GLU A 435 -31.87 20.08 -3.38
C GLU A 435 -30.87 21.01 -4.07
N LYS A 436 -29.62 21.07 -3.59
CA LYS A 436 -28.61 22.02 -4.09
C LYS A 436 -27.56 21.41 -5.01
N PHE A 437 -27.27 20.11 -4.89
CA PHE A 437 -26.17 19.47 -5.60
C PHE A 437 -26.65 18.33 -6.50
N ASN A 438 -25.88 18.06 -7.55
CA ASN A 438 -26.11 16.90 -8.42
C ASN A 438 -25.24 15.72 -7.97
N PRO A 439 -25.81 14.54 -7.64
CA PRO A 439 -25.03 13.38 -7.21
C PRO A 439 -24.06 12.86 -8.28
N LYS A 440 -24.34 13.15 -9.56
CA LYS A 440 -23.53 12.76 -10.72
C LYS A 440 -22.46 13.79 -11.11
N ALA A 441 -22.40 14.95 -10.42
CA ALA A 441 -21.35 15.92 -10.67
C ALA A 441 -19.97 15.28 -10.44
N CYS A 442 -19.02 15.61 -11.31
CA CYS A 442 -17.64 15.16 -11.19
C CYS A 442 -16.96 15.90 -10.04
N ALA A 443 -16.24 15.19 -9.17
CA ALA A 443 -15.39 15.84 -8.19
C ALA A 443 -14.02 16.18 -8.79
N TRP A 444 -13.45 17.28 -8.31
CA TRP A 444 -12.04 17.60 -8.43
C TRP A 444 -11.32 17.26 -7.12
N ALA A 445 -10.01 17.45 -7.04
CA ALA A 445 -9.25 17.27 -5.81
C ALA A 445 -8.46 18.54 -5.47
N TYR A 446 -8.19 18.71 -4.19
CA TYR A 446 -7.14 19.62 -3.78
C TYR A 446 -5.76 19.04 -4.10
N GLY A 447 -4.77 19.91 -4.25
CA GLY A 447 -3.36 19.54 -4.47
C GLY A 447 -2.67 20.52 -5.40
N MET A 448 -3.39 20.93 -6.44
CA MET A 448 -3.02 22.02 -7.33
C MET A 448 -4.32 22.71 -7.74
N ASN A 449 -4.55 23.91 -7.20
CA ASN A 449 -5.78 24.66 -7.44
C ASN A 449 -5.45 26.11 -7.71
N PHE A 450 -5.86 26.61 -8.87
CA PHE A 450 -5.62 27.99 -9.26
C PHE A 450 -6.82 28.85 -8.87
N PHE A 451 -6.63 29.83 -7.98
CA PHE A 451 -7.73 30.63 -7.47
C PHE A 451 -7.71 32.05 -8.01
N ASP A 452 -8.87 32.51 -8.48
CA ASP A 452 -9.15 33.93 -8.72
C ASP A 452 -9.76 34.52 -7.45
N LEU A 453 -8.97 35.33 -6.73
CA LEU A 453 -9.32 35.89 -5.43
C LEU A 453 -10.35 37.02 -5.55
N ASP A 454 -10.41 37.70 -6.69
CA ASP A 454 -11.43 38.75 -6.92
C ASP A 454 -12.80 38.13 -7.15
N ALA A 455 -12.87 37.06 -7.96
CA ALA A 455 -14.08 36.26 -8.09
C ALA A 455 -14.48 35.64 -6.74
N TRP A 456 -13.52 35.13 -5.97
CA TRP A 456 -13.78 34.57 -4.63
C TRP A 456 -14.47 35.59 -3.71
N ARG A 457 -13.93 36.81 -3.61
CA ARG A 457 -14.51 37.89 -2.79
C ARG A 457 -15.92 38.26 -3.27
N ARG A 458 -16.14 38.31 -4.58
CA ARG A 458 -17.44 38.66 -5.18
C ARG A 458 -18.51 37.60 -4.89
N GLU A 459 -18.15 36.33 -5.03
CA GLU A 459 -19.02 35.17 -4.79
C GLU A 459 -19.14 34.81 -3.30
N LYS A 460 -18.38 35.46 -2.42
CA LYS A 460 -18.39 35.25 -0.97
C LYS A 460 -18.16 33.79 -0.59
N CYS A 461 -17.17 33.16 -1.22
CA CYS A 461 -16.95 31.72 -1.06
C CYS A 461 -16.50 31.36 0.38
N THR A 462 -15.80 32.26 1.09
CA THR A 462 -15.44 32.04 2.50
C THR A 462 -16.69 31.94 3.38
N GLU A 463 -17.67 32.80 3.15
CA GLU A 463 -18.95 32.80 3.88
C GLU A 463 -19.81 31.58 3.52
N GLN A 464 -19.79 31.14 2.25
CA GLN A 464 -20.42 29.87 1.86
C GLN A 464 -19.78 28.70 2.60
N TYR A 465 -18.44 28.67 2.66
CA TYR A 465 -17.72 27.66 3.43
C TYR A 465 -18.12 27.67 4.91
N HIS A 466 -18.27 28.86 5.53
CA HIS A 466 -18.72 28.96 6.92
C HIS A 466 -20.13 28.42 7.11
N TYR A 467 -21.06 28.85 6.26
CA TYR A 467 -22.46 28.41 6.28
C TYR A 467 -22.59 26.88 6.26
N TRP A 468 -21.84 26.23 5.35
CA TRP A 468 -21.89 24.77 5.24
C TRP A 468 -21.22 24.06 6.42
N GLN A 469 -20.12 24.60 6.95
CA GLN A 469 -19.47 24.03 8.13
C GLN A 469 -20.37 24.08 9.36
N ASP A 470 -21.10 25.18 9.55
CA ASP A 470 -22.05 25.32 10.66
C ASP A 470 -23.21 24.33 10.53
N LEU A 471 -23.76 24.16 9.33
CA LEU A 471 -24.81 23.16 9.10
C LEU A 471 -24.34 21.72 9.25
N ASN A 472 -23.05 21.45 9.10
CA ASN A 472 -22.47 20.12 9.25
C ASN A 472 -21.82 19.87 10.62
N GLU A 473 -22.13 20.65 11.65
CA GLU A 473 -21.60 20.45 13.02
C GLU A 473 -21.85 19.01 13.52
N ASN A 474 -23.02 18.44 13.21
CA ASN A 474 -23.39 17.07 13.56
C ASN A 474 -22.88 15.99 12.58
N ARG A 475 -22.11 16.36 11.54
CA ARG A 475 -21.52 15.45 10.54
C ARG A 475 -22.54 14.60 9.76
N THR A 476 -23.72 15.15 9.52
CA THR A 476 -24.80 14.49 8.77
C THR A 476 -24.75 14.76 7.27
N LEU A 477 -24.20 15.91 6.83
CA LEU A 477 -24.09 16.30 5.43
C LEU A 477 -22.89 15.64 4.75
N TRP A 478 -21.73 15.62 5.42
CA TRP A 478 -20.57 14.80 5.06
C TRP A 478 -19.83 14.39 6.32
N LYS A 479 -18.99 13.36 6.21
CA LYS A 479 -18.32 12.77 7.38
C LYS A 479 -17.07 13.55 7.79
N LEU A 480 -16.05 13.60 6.93
CA LEU A 480 -14.71 14.08 7.26
C LEU A 480 -13.95 14.60 6.05
N GLY A 481 -12.88 15.36 6.33
CA GLY A 481 -11.97 15.91 5.34
C GLY A 481 -12.41 17.28 4.82
N THR A 482 -11.48 17.94 4.13
CA THR A 482 -11.67 19.27 3.54
C THR A 482 -12.14 19.22 2.08
N LEU A 483 -12.05 18.06 1.44
CA LEU A 483 -12.53 17.91 0.06
C LEU A 483 -14.05 18.09 -0.07
N PRO A 484 -14.92 17.43 0.73
CA PRO A 484 -16.36 17.65 0.64
C PRO A 484 -16.79 19.12 0.81
N PRO A 485 -16.33 19.88 1.83
CA PRO A 485 -16.66 21.30 1.92
C PRO A 485 -16.09 22.10 0.74
N GLY A 486 -14.91 21.75 0.20
CA GLY A 486 -14.40 22.36 -1.04
C GLY A 486 -15.33 22.19 -2.23
N LEU A 487 -15.75 20.95 -2.50
CA LEU A 487 -16.69 20.63 -3.59
C LEU A 487 -18.02 21.37 -3.46
N ILE A 488 -18.48 21.55 -2.23
CA ILE A 488 -19.72 22.27 -1.91
C ILE A 488 -19.54 23.79 -2.10
N THR A 489 -18.47 24.36 -1.55
CA THR A 489 -18.18 25.81 -1.61
C THR A 489 -17.97 26.28 -3.04
N PHE A 490 -17.27 25.52 -3.87
CA PHE A 490 -16.98 25.89 -5.26
C PHE A 490 -17.89 25.21 -6.29
N TYR A 491 -19.05 24.73 -5.86
CA TYR A 491 -20.02 24.13 -6.78
C TYR A 491 -20.49 25.17 -7.79
N THR A 492 -20.42 24.85 -9.08
CA THR A 492 -20.68 25.75 -10.24
C THR A 492 -19.70 26.90 -10.45
N THR A 493 -18.81 27.18 -9.50
CA THR A 493 -17.76 28.22 -9.58
C THR A 493 -16.36 27.63 -9.82
N THR A 494 -16.29 26.37 -10.26
CA THR A 494 -15.03 25.71 -10.65
C THR A 494 -14.88 25.69 -12.18
N LYS A 495 -13.74 26.16 -12.69
CA LYS A 495 -13.27 26.03 -14.07
C LYS A 495 -12.49 24.71 -14.20
N LEU A 496 -12.82 23.95 -15.24
CA LEU A 496 -12.11 22.71 -15.55
C LEU A 496 -10.77 23.02 -16.23
N LEU A 497 -9.70 22.48 -15.65
CA LEU A 497 -8.35 22.52 -16.23
C LEU A 497 -8.06 21.24 -17.01
N ASP A 498 -7.16 21.35 -17.98
CA ASP A 498 -6.65 20.19 -18.72
C ASP A 498 -5.99 19.17 -17.78
N LYS A 499 -6.15 17.88 -18.07
CA LYS A 499 -5.58 16.80 -17.25
C LYS A 499 -4.06 16.83 -17.19
N SER A 500 -3.39 17.44 -18.17
CA SER A 500 -1.95 17.63 -18.16
C SER A 500 -1.47 18.55 -17.03
N TRP A 501 -2.34 19.31 -16.36
CA TRP A 501 -1.92 20.17 -15.27
C TRP A 501 -1.68 19.42 -13.96
N HIS A 502 -2.47 18.39 -13.65
CA HIS A 502 -2.43 17.72 -12.35
C HIS A 502 -2.80 16.25 -12.43
N VAL A 503 -1.87 15.39 -12.04
CA VAL A 503 -2.08 13.94 -11.89
C VAL A 503 -1.96 13.56 -10.43
N LEU A 504 -2.96 12.84 -9.92
CA LEU A 504 -3.06 12.42 -8.54
C LEU A 504 -3.10 10.89 -8.41
N GLY A 505 -2.80 10.41 -7.21
CA GLY A 505 -2.95 9.04 -6.77
C GLY A 505 -1.61 8.34 -6.54
N LEU A 506 -0.48 9.06 -6.61
CA LEU A 506 0.85 8.49 -6.40
C LEU A 506 1.09 8.06 -4.94
N GLY A 507 0.15 8.35 -4.02
CA GLY A 507 0.18 7.88 -2.63
C GLY A 507 -0.84 6.76 -2.31
N TYR A 508 -1.55 6.19 -3.31
CA TYR A 508 -2.42 5.02 -3.09
C TYR A 508 -2.73 4.14 -4.32
N ASN A 509 -2.57 4.66 -5.55
CA ASN A 509 -2.93 3.96 -6.78
C ASN A 509 -1.67 3.53 -7.55
N PRO A 510 -1.29 2.24 -7.52
CA PRO A 510 -0.11 1.77 -8.23
C PRO A 510 -0.30 1.65 -9.76
N SER A 511 -1.53 1.86 -10.27
CA SER A 511 -1.87 1.61 -11.67
C SER A 511 -1.71 2.83 -12.58
N ILE A 512 -1.31 3.98 -12.02
CA ILE A 512 -1.10 5.21 -12.80
C ILE A 512 0.09 5.01 -13.73
N SER A 513 -0.10 5.31 -15.00
CA SER A 513 0.94 5.11 -16.01
C SER A 513 2.06 6.13 -15.88
N MET A 514 3.29 5.73 -16.20
CA MET A 514 4.41 6.68 -16.25
C MET A 514 4.23 7.73 -17.35
N ASP A 515 3.49 7.42 -18.42
CA ASP A 515 3.20 8.39 -19.48
C ASP A 515 2.29 9.52 -18.99
N GLU A 516 1.24 9.22 -18.22
CA GLU A 516 0.42 10.24 -17.56
C GLU A 516 1.26 11.07 -16.59
N ILE A 517 2.12 10.43 -15.80
CA ILE A 517 3.02 11.11 -14.86
C ILE A 517 3.98 12.04 -15.58
N ASN A 518 4.65 11.60 -16.65
CA ASN A 518 5.64 12.40 -17.39
C ASN A 518 5.00 13.59 -18.15
N ASN A 519 3.73 13.44 -18.54
CA ASN A 519 3.00 14.49 -19.25
C ASN A 519 2.38 15.54 -18.29
N ALA A 520 2.29 15.24 -16.99
CA ALA A 520 1.70 16.14 -16.02
C ALA A 520 2.65 17.26 -15.58
N ALA A 521 2.14 18.49 -15.44
CA ALA A 521 2.87 19.62 -14.88
C ALA A 521 3.07 19.48 -13.37
N VAL A 522 2.05 18.97 -12.65
CA VAL A 522 2.13 18.66 -11.21
C VAL A 522 1.69 17.22 -10.96
N ILE A 523 2.49 16.49 -10.19
CA ILE A 523 2.16 15.14 -9.72
C ILE A 523 1.93 15.14 -8.21
N HIS A 524 0.97 14.35 -7.76
CA HIS A 524 0.46 14.43 -6.39
C HIS A 524 0.45 13.08 -5.69
N PHE A 525 1.20 13.00 -4.58
CA PHE A 525 1.27 11.85 -3.70
C PHE A 525 0.14 11.83 -2.65
N ASN A 526 -1.07 12.23 -3.06
CA ASN A 526 -2.23 12.15 -2.21
C ASN A 526 -2.52 10.70 -1.79
N GLY A 527 -3.08 10.52 -0.59
CA GLY A 527 -3.22 9.22 0.05
C GLY A 527 -2.26 9.01 1.22
N ASN A 528 -2.18 7.75 1.67
CA ASN A 528 -1.46 7.39 2.90
C ASN A 528 0.02 7.05 2.66
N MET A 529 0.39 6.61 1.44
CA MET A 529 1.74 6.18 1.10
C MET A 529 2.59 7.38 0.64
N LYS A 530 2.77 8.35 1.55
CA LYS A 530 3.56 9.58 1.28
C LYS A 530 5.03 9.24 0.99
N PRO A 531 5.72 10.01 0.13
CA PRO A 531 7.07 9.68 -0.35
C PRO A 531 8.16 9.75 0.74
N TRP A 532 7.91 10.47 1.82
CA TRP A 532 8.77 10.56 3.00
C TRP A 532 8.50 9.48 4.06
N LEU A 533 7.62 8.51 3.79
CA LEU A 533 7.32 7.39 4.69
C LEU A 533 7.90 6.08 4.15
N ASP A 534 8.22 5.15 5.04
CA ASP A 534 8.73 3.81 4.67
C ASP A 534 7.69 2.98 3.89
N ILE A 535 6.41 3.32 4.03
CA ILE A 535 5.30 2.71 3.31
C ILE A 535 5.07 3.36 1.93
N ALA A 536 5.93 4.26 1.47
CA ALA A 536 5.83 4.87 0.14
C ALA A 536 5.81 3.80 -0.97
N MET A 537 5.13 4.08 -2.08
CA MET A 537 5.21 3.23 -3.25
C MET A 537 6.58 3.40 -3.93
N ASN A 538 7.42 2.37 -3.84
CA ASN A 538 8.79 2.38 -4.38
C ASN A 538 8.87 2.83 -5.85
N GLN A 539 7.90 2.44 -6.66
CA GLN A 539 7.85 2.80 -8.08
C GLN A 539 7.78 4.31 -8.33
N PHE A 540 7.17 5.11 -7.43
CA PHE A 540 7.01 6.56 -7.63
C PHE A 540 7.93 7.40 -6.72
N ARG A 541 8.52 6.79 -5.68
CA ARG A 541 9.32 7.50 -4.67
C ARG A 541 10.44 8.36 -5.27
N HIS A 542 11.10 7.86 -6.32
CA HIS A 542 12.20 8.54 -7.00
C HIS A 542 11.82 9.91 -7.61
N LEU A 543 10.55 10.10 -7.97
CA LEU A 543 10.05 11.36 -8.55
C LEU A 543 10.07 12.50 -7.52
N TRP A 544 9.92 12.17 -6.24
CA TRP A 544 9.95 13.12 -5.12
C TRP A 544 11.36 13.26 -4.54
N THR A 545 12.08 12.15 -4.32
CA THR A 545 13.40 12.17 -3.67
C THR A 545 14.44 12.95 -4.48
N LYS A 546 14.31 13.06 -5.81
CA LYS A 546 15.24 13.84 -6.65
C LYS A 546 15.27 15.34 -6.34
N TYR A 547 14.30 15.86 -5.58
CA TYR A 547 14.23 17.27 -5.16
C TYR A 547 14.56 17.47 -3.67
N VAL A 548 14.87 16.40 -2.95
CA VAL A 548 15.36 16.48 -1.57
C VAL A 548 16.83 16.90 -1.59
N ASP A 549 17.16 17.91 -0.80
CA ASP A 549 18.55 18.33 -0.61
C ASP A 549 19.28 17.36 0.34
N TYR A 550 19.88 16.33 -0.26
CA TYR A 550 20.71 15.37 0.47
C TYR A 550 22.11 15.91 0.82
N GLU A 551 22.51 17.09 0.32
CA GLU A 551 23.78 17.73 0.69
C GLU A 551 23.65 18.52 1.99
N MET A 552 22.42 18.76 2.45
CA MET A 552 22.14 19.38 3.74
C MET A 552 22.56 18.47 4.90
N GLU A 553 23.47 18.96 5.74
CA GLU A 553 24.10 18.20 6.83
C GLU A 553 23.08 17.51 7.75
N PHE A 554 22.03 18.22 8.18
CA PHE A 554 21.03 17.66 9.09
C PHE A 554 20.17 16.58 8.42
N VAL A 555 19.97 16.62 7.09
CA VAL A 555 19.27 15.56 6.35
C VAL A 555 20.07 14.26 6.42
N GLN A 556 21.39 14.34 6.22
CA GLN A 556 22.30 13.21 6.33
C GLN A 556 22.39 12.69 7.77
N MET A 557 22.60 13.58 8.75
CA MET A 557 22.72 13.21 10.17
C MET A 557 21.45 12.55 10.71
N CYS A 558 20.28 12.94 10.23
CA CYS A 558 19.00 12.37 10.63
C CYS A 558 18.59 11.14 9.80
N ASN A 559 19.47 10.62 8.94
CA ASN A 559 19.25 9.46 8.08
C ASN A 559 17.94 9.55 7.27
N PHE A 560 17.61 10.74 6.77
CA PHE A 560 16.41 10.90 5.97
C PHE A 560 16.64 10.32 4.57
N GLY A 561 15.82 9.33 4.18
CA GLY A 561 15.84 8.75 2.83
C GLY A 561 16.92 7.70 2.58
N LEU A 562 17.61 7.23 3.62
CA LEU A 562 18.53 6.07 3.60
C LEU A 562 17.79 4.73 3.75
#